data_AF-A0A3L6SE73-F1
#
_entry.id   AF-A0A3L6SE73-F1
#
_cell.length_a   1.000
_cell.length_b   1.000
_cell.length_c   1.000
_cell.angle_alpha   90.00
_cell.angle_beta   90.00
_cell.angle_gamma   90.00
#
_symmetry.space_group_name_H-M   'P 1'
#
loop_
_entity.id
_entity.type
_entity.pdbx_description
1 polymer ?
#
loop_
_entity_poly.entity_id
_entity_poly.type
_entity_poly.pdbx_seq_one_letter_code
_entity_poly.pdbx_strand_id
1 'polypeptide(L)'
;MVVSWCPQQKVLAHRAVACFVSHCGWNSTMQGVRNGVRFLCWPYFVDQLANRSYVRDIWRTDLVVSPGEDGVVTKEEVSGKVEKVIGDEGMAERARVIRDAARKCLGVGGSSRENFNRLVDLLRG
;
A
#
# COMPACT_ATOMS: atom_id res chain seq x y z
N MET A 1 -12.82 -6.94 -17.60
CA MET A 1 -13.77 -7.31 -16.53
C MET A 1 -13.74 -6.20 -15.49
N VAL A 2 -14.89 -5.63 -15.15
CA VAL A 2 -15.04 -4.64 -14.06
C VAL A 2 -16.09 -5.21 -13.11
N VAL A 3 -15.82 -5.17 -11.81
CA VAL A 3 -16.70 -5.72 -10.77
C VAL A 3 -16.91 -4.68 -9.67
N SER A 4 -18.09 -4.66 -9.06
CA SER A 4 -18.42 -3.75 -7.95
C SER A 4 -17.72 -4.13 -6.64
N TRP A 5 -17.38 -5.41 -6.48
CA TRP A 5 -16.65 -5.93 -5.34
C TRP A 5 -15.69 -7.04 -5.77
N CYS A 6 -14.53 -7.11 -5.12
CA CYS A 6 -13.58 -8.19 -5.31
C CYS A 6 -12.98 -8.61 -3.97
N PRO A 7 -12.48 -9.86 -3.86
CA PRO A 7 -11.72 -10.29 -2.69
C PRO A 7 -10.32 -9.65 -2.71
N GLN A 8 -10.23 -8.36 -2.34
CA GLN A 8 -9.04 -7.51 -2.50
C GLN A 8 -7.76 -8.18 -1.99
N GLN A 9 -7.80 -8.85 -0.84
CA GLN A 9 -6.65 -9.58 -0.30
C GLN A 9 -6.13 -10.68 -1.24
N LYS A 10 -7.03 -11.45 -1.86
CA LYS A 10 -6.64 -12.49 -2.84
C LYS A 10 -6.10 -11.88 -4.12
N VAL A 11 -6.69 -10.77 -4.57
CA VAL A 11 -6.22 -10.03 -5.75
C VAL A 11 -4.80 -9.50 -5.50
N LEU A 12 -4.57 -8.80 -4.40
CA LEU A 12 -3.25 -8.23 -4.07
C LEU A 12 -2.18 -9.28 -3.80
N ALA A 13 -2.57 -10.50 -3.37
CA ALA A 13 -1.64 -11.61 -3.21
C ALA A 13 -1.25 -12.28 -4.54
N HIS A 14 -1.94 -11.97 -5.64
CA HIS A 14 -1.70 -12.61 -6.93
C HIS A 14 -0.47 -12.02 -7.63
N ARG A 15 0.43 -12.89 -8.11
CA ARG A 15 1.71 -12.50 -8.74
C ARG A 15 1.59 -11.58 -9.97
N ALA A 16 0.43 -11.56 -10.63
CA ALA A 16 0.19 -10.71 -11.80
C ALA A 16 -0.14 -9.25 -11.42
N VAL A 17 -0.37 -8.95 -10.14
CA VAL A 17 -0.67 -7.58 -9.69
C VAL A 17 0.63 -6.84 -9.41
N ALA A 18 0.93 -5.87 -10.27
CA ALA A 18 2.16 -5.07 -10.19
C ALA A 18 1.97 -3.72 -9.49
N CYS A 19 0.76 -3.15 -9.55
CA CYS A 19 0.41 -1.83 -9.05
C CYS A 19 -1.02 -1.83 -8.49
N PHE A 20 -1.25 -1.09 -7.41
CA PHE A 20 -2.55 -0.89 -6.78
C PHE A 20 -2.92 0.59 -6.77
N VAL A 21 -3.92 0.95 -7.58
CA VAL A 21 -4.55 2.28 -7.50
C VAL A 21 -5.46 2.27 -6.27
N SER A 22 -5.18 3.13 -5.29
CA SER A 22 -5.82 3.07 -3.98
C SER A 22 -6.14 4.44 -3.44
N HIS A 23 -7.25 4.54 -2.72
CA HIS A 23 -7.62 5.74 -1.96
C HIS A 23 -6.80 5.92 -0.67
N CYS A 24 -5.80 5.07 -0.43
CA CYS A 24 -4.89 5.18 0.73
C CYS A 24 -5.57 4.99 2.11
N GLY A 25 -6.74 4.33 2.18
CA GLY A 25 -7.29 3.90 3.46
C GLY A 25 -6.38 2.87 4.13
N TRP A 26 -6.17 3.00 5.44
CA TRP A 26 -5.11 2.27 6.16
C TRP A 26 -5.17 0.75 5.98
N ASN A 27 -6.36 0.16 6.02
CA ASN A 27 -6.53 -1.28 5.80
C ASN A 27 -6.07 -1.73 4.41
N SER A 28 -6.44 -0.99 3.36
CA SER A 28 -6.04 -1.29 1.99
C SER A 28 -4.54 -1.05 1.78
N THR A 29 -4.00 0.01 2.37
CA THR A 29 -2.56 0.29 2.37
C THR A 29 -1.78 -0.85 3.01
N MET A 30 -2.16 -1.32 4.20
CA MET A 30 -1.48 -2.43 4.87
C MET A 30 -1.60 -3.76 4.09
N GLN A 31 -2.72 -4.00 3.40
CA GLN A 31 -2.85 -5.17 2.50
C GLN A 31 -1.90 -5.09 1.30
N GLY A 32 -1.75 -3.92 0.67
CA GLY A 32 -0.80 -3.74 -0.43
C GLY A 32 0.64 -3.89 0.03
N VAL A 33 0.99 -3.28 1.16
CA VAL A 33 2.32 -3.38 1.78
C VAL A 33 2.68 -4.83 2.12
N ARG A 34 1.78 -5.58 2.78
CA ARG A 34 2.00 -7.00 3.15
C ARG A 34 2.20 -7.91 1.93
N ASN A 35 1.76 -7.48 0.76
CA ASN A 35 1.97 -8.19 -0.50
C ASN A 35 3.09 -7.61 -1.36
N GLY A 36 3.72 -6.50 -0.96
CA GLY A 36 4.80 -5.85 -1.70
C GLY A 36 4.34 -5.24 -3.01
N VAL A 37 3.09 -4.76 -3.05
CA VAL A 37 2.51 -4.09 -4.23
C VAL A 37 2.81 -2.61 -4.13
N ARG A 38 3.23 -2.00 -5.25
CA ARG A 38 3.44 -0.55 -5.38
C ARG A 38 2.13 0.17 -5.58
N PHE A 39 2.07 1.46 -5.26
CA PHE A 39 0.80 2.19 -5.27
C PHE A 39 0.76 3.28 -6.35
N LEU A 40 -0.45 3.52 -6.85
CA LEU A 40 -0.83 4.84 -7.33
C LEU A 40 -1.84 5.42 -6.34
N CYS A 41 -1.39 6.38 -5.55
CA CYS A 41 -2.16 6.98 -4.48
C CYS A 41 -3.18 7.99 -5.04
N TRP A 42 -4.45 7.78 -4.69
CA TRP A 42 -5.59 8.63 -5.04
C TRP A 42 -6.49 8.89 -3.83
N PRO A 43 -5.97 9.58 -2.80
CA PRO A 43 -6.74 9.83 -1.58
C PRO A 43 -8.00 10.66 -1.86
N TYR A 44 -9.07 10.40 -1.10
CA TYR A 44 -10.35 11.07 -1.23
C TYR A 44 -10.71 11.91 0.01
N PHE A 45 -10.59 11.37 1.23
CA PHE A 45 -10.98 12.10 2.45
C PHE A 45 -10.25 11.68 3.72
N VAL A 46 -10.31 12.56 4.74
CA VAL A 46 -9.89 12.31 6.14
C VAL A 46 -8.43 11.85 6.23
N ASP A 47 -8.18 10.70 6.85
CA ASP A 47 -6.86 10.19 7.19
C ASP A 47 -6.10 9.68 5.96
N GLN A 48 -6.79 9.48 4.83
CA GLN A 48 -6.19 9.02 3.58
C GLN A 48 -5.09 9.95 3.08
N LEU A 49 -5.24 11.26 3.29
CA LEU A 49 -4.23 12.27 2.95
C LEU A 49 -2.96 12.09 3.79
N ALA A 50 -3.09 11.75 5.07
CA ALA A 50 -1.96 11.47 5.96
C ALA A 50 -1.36 10.08 5.69
N ASN A 51 -2.18 9.06 5.49
CA ASN A 51 -1.75 7.69 5.19
C ASN A 51 -0.92 7.65 3.90
N ARG A 52 -1.30 8.43 2.89
CA ARG A 52 -0.52 8.60 1.65
C ARG A 52 0.93 9.01 1.93
N SER A 53 1.18 9.88 2.91
CA SER A 53 2.55 10.32 3.23
C SER A 53 3.45 9.20 3.75
N TYR A 54 2.90 8.18 4.41
CA TYR A 54 3.68 6.97 4.72
C TYR A 54 4.14 6.27 3.45
N VAL A 55 3.25 6.10 2.47
CA VAL A 55 3.55 5.44 1.20
C VAL A 55 4.58 6.22 0.38
N ARG A 56 4.42 7.55 0.34
CA ARG A 56 5.22 8.47 -0.48
C ARG A 56 6.53 8.89 0.14
N ASP A 57 6.47 9.44 1.34
CA ASP A 57 7.59 10.19 1.90
C ASP A 57 8.51 9.25 2.69
N ILE A 58 7.92 8.26 3.37
CA ILE A 58 8.65 7.29 4.21
C ILE A 58 9.06 6.06 3.39
N TRP A 59 8.08 5.37 2.80
CA TRP A 59 8.31 4.11 2.07
C TRP A 59 8.78 4.32 0.64
N ARG A 60 8.36 5.43 0.01
CA ARG A 60 8.71 5.80 -1.37
C ARG A 60 8.33 4.72 -2.38
N THR A 61 7.15 4.13 -2.22
CA THR A 61 6.67 2.98 -3.03
C THR A 61 5.53 3.34 -3.98
N ASP A 62 5.32 4.63 -4.24
CA ASP A 62 4.20 5.12 -5.06
C ASP A 62 4.53 6.34 -5.91
N LEU A 63 3.55 6.67 -6.74
CA LEU A 63 3.26 8.01 -7.19
C LEU A 63 1.84 8.39 -6.73
N VAL A 64 1.55 9.69 -6.77
CA VAL A 64 0.23 10.24 -6.41
C VAL A 64 -0.40 10.85 -7.64
N VAL A 65 -1.67 10.61 -7.90
CA VAL A 65 -2.41 11.34 -8.95
C VAL A 65 -2.44 12.84 -8.66
N SER A 66 -2.42 13.62 -9.74
CA SER A 66 -2.47 15.07 -9.73
C SER A 66 -3.63 15.51 -10.61
N PRO A 67 -4.68 16.13 -10.06
CA PRO A 67 -5.75 16.69 -10.89
C PRO A 67 -5.24 17.89 -11.70
N GLY A 68 -5.86 18.14 -12.84
CA GLY A 68 -5.68 19.37 -13.62
C GLY A 68 -6.26 20.59 -12.92
N GLU A 69 -6.16 21.75 -13.56
CA GLU A 69 -6.67 23.02 -13.03
C GLU A 69 -8.19 23.01 -12.79
N ASP A 70 -8.92 22.21 -13.56
CA ASP A 70 -10.36 21.98 -13.43
C ASP A 70 -10.72 20.96 -12.33
N GLY A 71 -9.73 20.43 -11.62
CA GLY A 71 -9.91 19.40 -10.59
C GLY A 71 -10.06 17.98 -11.14
N VAL A 72 -10.01 17.78 -12.46
CA VAL A 72 -10.21 16.47 -13.10
C VAL A 72 -8.87 15.78 -13.33
N VAL A 73 -8.79 14.50 -12.99
CA VAL A 73 -7.63 13.66 -13.28
C VAL A 73 -7.80 13.05 -14.67
N THR A 74 -6.86 13.34 -15.57
CA THR A 74 -6.93 12.87 -16.96
C THR A 74 -6.51 11.41 -17.10
N LYS A 75 -6.88 10.79 -18.22
CA LYS A 75 -6.46 9.43 -18.55
C LYS A 75 -4.94 9.33 -18.65
N GLU A 76 -4.32 10.33 -19.29
CA GLU A 76 -2.88 10.38 -19.58
C GLU A 76 -2.07 10.46 -18.29
N GLU A 77 -2.57 11.20 -17.31
CA GLU A 77 -2.01 11.30 -15.97
C GLU A 77 -2.04 9.93 -15.26
N VAL A 78 -3.18 9.22 -15.30
CA VAL A 78 -3.30 7.89 -14.68
C VAL A 78 -2.42 6.88 -15.41
N SER A 79 -2.54 6.74 -16.72
CA SER A 79 -1.79 5.74 -17.48
C SER A 79 -0.29 5.96 -17.39
N GLY A 80 0.16 7.22 -17.53
CA GLY A 80 1.57 7.58 -17.45
C GLY A 80 2.16 7.31 -16.06
N LYS A 81 1.42 7.56 -14.98
CA LYS A 81 1.89 7.25 -13.62
C LYS A 81 1.85 5.76 -13.32
N VAL A 82 0.84 5.02 -13.80
CA VAL A 82 0.81 3.55 -13.66
C VAL A 82 2.02 2.93 -14.36
N GLU A 83 2.33 3.33 -15.59
CA GLU A 83 3.51 2.84 -16.32
C GLU A 83 4.82 3.13 -15.58
N LYS A 84 4.98 4.36 -15.08
CA LYS A 84 6.16 4.74 -14.28
C LYS A 84 6.29 3.91 -13.00
N VAL A 85 5.20 3.72 -12.25
CA VAL A 85 5.20 2.91 -11.02
C VAL A 85 5.56 1.45 -11.34
N ILE A 86 5.03 0.88 -12.42
CA ILE A 86 5.30 -0.49 -12.82
C ILE A 86 6.74 -0.66 -13.32
N GLY A 87 7.30 0.32 -14.02
CA GLY A 87 8.66 0.30 -14.58
C GLY A 87 9.78 0.69 -13.61
N ASP A 88 9.46 1.24 -12.43
CA ASP A 88 10.46 1.65 -11.44
C ASP A 88 10.92 0.45 -10.58
N GLU A 89 12.10 -0.09 -10.92
CA GLU A 89 12.76 -1.17 -10.19
C GLU A 89 13.15 -0.78 -8.76
N GLY A 90 13.45 0.50 -8.52
CA GLY A 90 13.74 1.00 -7.18
C GLY A 90 12.51 0.97 -6.28
N MET A 91 11.33 1.35 -6.81
CA MET A 91 10.05 1.19 -6.11
C MET A 91 9.73 -0.28 -5.87
N ALA A 92 10.01 -1.15 -6.85
CA ALA A 92 9.79 -2.59 -6.71
C ALA A 92 10.62 -3.18 -5.57
N GLU A 93 11.89 -2.80 -5.48
CA GLU A 93 12.78 -3.26 -4.42
C GLU A 93 12.36 -2.72 -3.05
N ARG A 94 12.05 -1.43 -2.93
CA ARG A 94 11.53 -0.86 -1.66
C ARG A 94 10.25 -1.56 -1.20
N ALA A 95 9.33 -1.86 -2.12
CA ALA A 95 8.10 -2.58 -1.80
C ALA A 95 8.38 -4.01 -1.30
N ARG A 96 9.37 -4.71 -1.86
CA ARG A 96 9.82 -6.03 -1.37
C ARG A 96 10.42 -5.94 0.03
N VAL A 97 11.32 -4.98 0.27
CA VAL A 97 11.95 -4.77 1.57
C VAL A 97 10.90 -4.54 2.66
N ILE A 98 9.93 -3.66 2.42
CA ILE A 98 8.88 -3.34 3.40
C ILE A 98 7.95 -4.54 3.60
N ARG A 99 7.59 -5.25 2.53
CA ARG A 99 6.81 -6.51 2.62
C ARG A 99 7.48 -7.52 3.53
N ASP A 100 8.79 -7.72 3.35
CA ASP A 100 9.55 -8.71 4.08
C ASP A 100 9.72 -8.29 5.54
N ALA A 101 9.92 -7.00 5.81
CA ALA A 101 9.88 -6.43 7.16
C ALA A 101 8.51 -6.67 7.83
N ALA A 102 7.40 -6.36 7.14
CA ALA A 102 6.05 -6.58 7.66
C ALA A 102 5.79 -8.06 7.99
N ARG A 103 6.24 -8.98 7.14
CA ARG A 103 6.14 -10.44 7.39
C ARG A 103 7.00 -10.86 8.58
N LYS A 104 8.23 -10.35 8.69
CA LYS A 104 9.14 -10.66 9.79
C LYS A 104 8.56 -10.23 11.14
N CYS A 105 7.99 -9.02 11.23
CA CYS A 105 7.41 -8.51 12.47
C CYS A 105 6.22 -9.35 12.99
N LEU A 106 5.51 -10.06 12.10
CA LEU A 106 4.40 -10.95 12.45
C LEU A 106 4.85 -12.40 12.75
N GLY A 107 6.08 -12.77 12.41
CA GLY A 107 6.64 -14.10 12.59
C GLY A 107 6.93 -14.47 14.05
N VAL A 108 7.40 -15.70 14.28
CA VAL A 108 7.94 -16.11 15.58
C VAL A 108 9.16 -15.25 15.90
N GLY A 109 9.21 -14.66 17.11
CA GLY A 109 10.24 -13.69 17.49
C GLY A 109 10.11 -12.32 16.79
N GLY A 110 8.97 -12.05 16.15
CA GLY A 110 8.69 -10.77 15.51
C GLY A 110 8.16 -9.73 16.50
N SER A 111 8.56 -8.46 16.32
CA SER A 111 8.24 -7.37 17.26
C SER A 111 6.74 -7.15 17.47
N SER A 112 5.91 -7.21 16.43
CA SER A 112 4.46 -7.05 16.58
C SER A 112 3.83 -8.21 17.36
N ARG A 113 4.32 -9.43 17.15
CA ARG A 113 3.87 -10.61 17.91
C ARG A 113 4.30 -10.52 19.37
N GLU A 114 5.53 -10.10 19.64
CA GLU A 114 6.01 -9.88 21.00
C GLU A 114 5.23 -8.78 21.72
N ASN A 115 4.97 -7.66 21.06
CA ASN A 115 4.15 -6.59 21.61
C ASN A 115 2.73 -7.07 21.94
N PHE A 116 2.14 -7.90 21.06
CA PHE A 116 0.83 -8.49 21.34
C PHE A 116 0.88 -9.46 22.53
N ASN A 117 1.90 -10.33 22.63
CA ASN A 117 2.05 -11.22 23.78
C ASN A 117 2.22 -10.42 25.08
N ARG A 118 3.06 -9.37 25.08
CA ARG A 118 3.21 -8.48 26.24
C ARG A 118 1.90 -7.83 26.65
N LEU A 119 1.09 -7.38 25.68
CA LEU A 119 -0.24 -6.87 25.96
C LEU A 119 -1.14 -7.94 26.60
N VAL A 120 -1.11 -9.17 26.07
CA VAL A 120 -1.87 -10.30 26.64
C VAL A 120 -1.44 -10.61 28.06
N ASP A 121 -0.14 -10.60 28.35
CA ASP A 121 0.39 -10.85 29.69
C ASP A 121 -0.03 -9.74 30.65
N LEU A 122 0.11 -8.47 30.26
CA LEU A 122 -0.36 -7.31 31.05
C LEU A 122 -1.86 -7.38 31.40
N LEU A 123 -2.68 -7.94 30.50
CA LEU A 123 -4.11 -8.11 30.74
C LEU A 123 -4.43 -9.32 31.63
N ARG A 124 -3.47 -10.22 31.84
CA ARG A 124 -3.60 -11.42 32.68
C ARG A 124 -3.05 -11.23 34.10
N GLY A 125 -2.17 -10.24 34.32
CA GLY A 125 -1.53 -9.93 35.62
C GLY A 125 -0.03 -10.12 35.56
#